data_AF-A0A7C0U5X8-F1
#
_entry.id   AF-A0A7C0U5X8-F1
#
_cell.length_a   1.000
_cell.length_b   1.000
_cell.length_c   1.000
_cell.angle_alpha   90.00
_cell.angle_beta   90.00
_cell.angle_gamma   90.00
#
_symmetry.space_group_name_H-M   'P 1'
#
loop_
_entity.id
_entity.type
_entity.pdbx_description
1 polymer ?
#
loop_
_entity_poly.entity_id
_entity_poly.type
_entity_poly.pdbx_seq_one_letter_code
_entity_poly.pdbx_strand_id
1 'polypeptide(L)'
;MTSAEHFIAARILKEGPITFREFMEIALYHPQVGYYATASHRIGKEGDFFTSSSLGPLFGRVLARQLVQMLEILGRGVLVEMGAGQGYLARDILEELERQG
;
A
#
# COMPACT_ATOMS: atom_id res chain seq x y z
N MET A 1 20.88 -9.08 -14.46
CA MET A 1 19.48 -8.94 -14.00
C MET A 1 18.81 -7.91 -14.88
N THR A 2 17.64 -8.21 -15.42
CA THR A 2 16.89 -7.30 -16.28
C THR A 2 16.25 -6.21 -15.41
N SER A 3 16.55 -4.94 -15.66
CA SER A 3 16.00 -3.80 -14.93
C SER A 3 14.70 -3.30 -15.56
N ALA A 4 13.92 -2.48 -14.83
CA ALA A 4 12.75 -1.80 -15.39
C ALA A 4 13.12 -0.94 -16.60
N GLU A 5 14.28 -0.28 -16.57
CA GLU A 5 14.84 0.47 -17.70
C GLU A 5 14.94 -0.39 -18.97
N HIS A 6 15.44 -1.62 -18.85
CA HIS A 6 15.57 -2.52 -20.01
C HIS A 6 14.21 -2.85 -20.63
N PHE A 7 13.19 -3.15 -19.81
CA PHE A 7 11.83 -3.42 -20.28
C PHE A 7 11.21 -2.20 -20.97
N ILE A 8 11.37 -1.02 -20.37
CA ILE A 8 10.84 0.23 -20.90
C ILE A 8 11.52 0.58 -22.24
N ALA A 9 12.84 0.51 -22.30
CA ALA A 9 13.60 0.78 -23.52
C ALA A 9 13.21 -0.19 -24.65
N ALA A 10 13.11 -1.49 -24.35
CA ALA A 10 12.68 -2.50 -25.33
C ALA A 10 11.26 -2.23 -25.85
N ARG A 11 10.32 -1.85 -24.96
CA ARG A 11 8.94 -1.49 -25.34
C ARG A 11 8.92 -0.28 -26.29
N ILE A 12 9.70 0.75 -25.98
CA ILE A 12 9.76 1.98 -26.79
C ILE A 12 10.38 1.71 -28.17
N LEU A 13 11.47 0.94 -28.21
CA LEU A 13 12.14 0.59 -29.47
C LEU A 13 11.24 -0.23 -30.41
N LYS A 14 10.41 -1.10 -29.85
CA LYS A 14 9.55 -2.01 -30.64
C LYS A 14 8.26 -1.34 -31.12
N GLU A 15 7.65 -0.50 -30.28
CA GLU A 15 6.26 -0.07 -30.47
C GLU A 15 6.09 1.46 -30.48
N GLY A 16 7.19 2.20 -30.33
CA GLY A 16 7.20 3.66 -30.32
C GLY A 16 7.10 4.27 -28.93
N PRO A 17 7.07 5.61 -28.84
CA PRO A 17 7.01 6.32 -27.56
C PRO A 17 5.83 5.87 -26.70
N ILE A 18 6.07 5.75 -25.40
CA ILE A 18 5.04 5.42 -24.42
C ILE A 18 4.64 6.65 -23.62
N THR A 19 3.44 6.62 -23.08
CA THR A 19 2.97 7.63 -22.11
C THR A 19 3.71 7.50 -20.79
N PHE A 20 3.74 8.58 -20.01
CA PHE A 20 4.26 8.53 -18.64
C PHE A 20 3.46 7.55 -17.75
N ARG A 21 2.17 7.35 -18.04
CA ARG A 21 1.35 6.34 -17.36
C ARG A 21 1.91 4.93 -17.56
N GLU A 22 2.25 4.56 -18.78
CA GLU A 22 2.82 3.24 -19.09
C GLU A 22 4.22 3.08 -18.51
N PHE A 23 5.03 4.16 -18.52
CA PHE A 23 6.31 4.18 -17.82
C PHE A 23 6.13 3.85 -16.33
N MET A 24 5.22 4.55 -15.65
CA MET A 24 4.94 4.34 -14.22
C MET A 24 4.37 2.96 -13.94
N GLU A 25 3.51 2.44 -14.81
CA GLU A 25 2.98 1.08 -14.69
C GLU A 25 4.10 0.04 -14.66
N ILE A 26 5.07 0.15 -15.58
CA ILE A 26 6.20 -0.78 -15.64
C ILE A 26 7.13 -0.57 -14.43
N ALA A 27 7.49 0.69 -14.14
CA ALA A 27 8.44 1.02 -13.08
C ALA A 27 7.91 0.64 -11.68
N LEU A 28 6.60 0.72 -11.45
CA LEU A 28 6.00 0.46 -10.15
C LEU A 28 5.45 -0.95 -10.01
N TYR A 29 4.80 -1.49 -11.04
CA TYR A 29 3.93 -2.67 -10.90
C TYR A 29 4.31 -3.86 -11.78
N HIS A 30 5.33 -3.75 -12.65
CA HIS A 30 5.74 -4.91 -13.46
C HIS A 30 6.15 -6.10 -12.56
N PRO A 31 5.60 -7.31 -12.77
CA PRO A 31 5.78 -8.44 -11.84
C PRO A 31 7.24 -8.81 -11.52
N GLN A 32 8.15 -8.57 -12.46
CA GLN A 32 9.56 -8.97 -12.35
C GLN A 32 10.52 -7.85 -11.97
N VAL A 33 10.13 -6.58 -12.15
CA VAL A 33 11.06 -5.43 -12.03
C VAL A 33 10.43 -4.19 -11.40
N GLY A 34 9.12 -4.21 -11.20
CA GLY A 34 8.35 -3.11 -10.64
C GLY A 34 8.65 -2.95 -9.15
N TYR A 35 8.79 -1.70 -8.73
CA TYR A 35 9.15 -1.34 -7.36
C TYR A 35 8.27 -2.03 -6.31
N TYR A 36 6.95 -1.98 -6.44
CA TYR A 36 6.03 -2.60 -5.47
C TYR A 36 5.87 -4.11 -5.64
N ALA A 37 6.28 -4.68 -6.78
CA ALA A 37 6.18 -6.11 -7.04
C ALA A 37 7.40 -6.88 -6.49
N THR A 38 8.59 -6.29 -6.53
CA THR A 38 9.84 -6.99 -6.18
C THR A 38 10.45 -6.57 -4.85
N ALA A 39 10.02 -5.44 -4.27
CA ALA A 39 10.62 -4.91 -3.05
C ALA A 39 9.89 -5.40 -1.80
N SER A 40 10.33 -6.51 -1.21
CA SER A 40 9.74 -7.03 0.03
C SER A 40 10.01 -6.17 1.28
N HIS A 41 10.92 -5.19 1.23
CA HIS A 41 11.38 -4.45 2.42
C HIS A 41 11.52 -2.91 2.26
N ARG A 42 10.94 -2.28 1.23
CA ARG A 42 11.20 -0.84 0.97
C ARG A 42 10.19 0.14 1.57
N ILE A 43 9.16 -0.32 2.30
CA ILE A 43 8.18 0.56 2.96
C ILE A 43 8.14 0.25 4.45
N GLY A 44 8.33 1.26 5.29
CA GLY A 44 8.38 1.14 6.75
C GLY A 44 9.54 1.93 7.34
N LYS A 45 9.78 1.79 8.66
CA LYS A 45 10.84 2.54 9.37
C LYS A 45 12.24 2.35 8.77
N GLU A 46 12.51 1.21 8.15
CA GLU A 46 13.80 0.85 7.53
C GLU A 46 13.75 0.91 5.99
N GLY A 47 12.63 1.33 5.40
CA GLY A 47 12.43 1.43 3.96
C GLY A 47 12.82 2.78 3.38
N ASP A 48 12.53 2.98 2.09
CA ASP A 48 12.75 4.25 1.38
C ASP A 48 11.86 5.37 1.94
N PHE A 49 10.71 5.00 2.51
CA PHE A 49 9.80 5.89 3.21
C PHE A 49 8.97 5.13 4.25
N PHE A 50 8.46 5.86 5.24
CA PHE A 50 7.56 5.35 6.26
C PHE A 50 6.17 6.00 6.13
N THR A 51 5.13 5.29 6.59
CA THR A 51 3.74 5.76 6.63
C THR A 51 3.27 5.92 8.08
N SER A 52 2.15 6.62 8.32
CA SER A 52 1.61 6.80 9.68
C SER A 52 1.37 5.48 10.42
N SER A 53 0.94 4.43 9.70
CA SER A 53 0.74 3.09 10.27
C SER A 53 2.03 2.41 10.70
N SER A 54 3.19 2.84 10.20
CA SER A 54 4.49 2.28 10.58
C SER A 54 5.13 2.98 11.80
N LEU A 55 4.61 4.14 12.24
CA LEU A 55 5.20 4.89 13.36
C LEU A 55 4.85 4.30 14.73
N GLY A 56 3.60 3.87 14.90
CA GLY A 56 3.07 3.26 16.13
C GLY A 56 1.53 3.19 16.11
N PRO A 57 0.92 2.61 17.16
CA PRO A 57 -0.49 2.19 17.12
C PRO A 57 -1.50 3.33 17.21
N LEU A 58 -1.06 4.56 17.54
CA LEU A 58 -1.97 5.68 17.75
C LEU A 58 -2.85 5.98 16.53
N PHE A 59 -2.29 5.86 15.32
CA PHE A 59 -3.04 6.14 14.09
C PHE A 59 -4.20 5.14 13.89
N GLY A 60 -3.93 3.83 14.06
CA GLY A 60 -4.96 2.79 13.99
C GLY A 60 -6.02 2.95 15.09
N ARG A 61 -5.61 3.28 16.32
CA ARG A 61 -6.54 3.49 17.44
C ARG A 61 -7.53 4.64 17.21
N VAL A 62 -7.06 5.75 16.64
CA VAL A 62 -7.93 6.90 16.34
C VAL A 62 -8.92 6.54 15.23
N LEU A 63 -8.46 5.81 14.20
CA LEU A 63 -9.35 5.33 13.14
C LEU A 63 -10.38 4.32 13.63
N ALA A 64 -10.02 3.40 14.53
CA ALA A 64 -10.94 2.44 15.12
C ALA A 64 -12.14 3.14 15.79
N ARG A 65 -11.91 4.21 16.55
CA ARG A 65 -12.99 5.01 17.17
C ARG A 65 -13.92 5.63 16.14
N GLN A 66 -13.36 6.18 15.07
CA GLN A 66 -14.16 6.75 13.99
C GLN A 66 -14.98 5.68 13.28
N LEU A 67 -14.40 4.49 13.06
CA LEU A 67 -15.08 3.36 12.42
C LEU A 67 -16.27 2.86 13.27
N VAL A 68 -16.14 2.81 14.60
CA VAL A 68 -17.26 2.48 15.49
C VAL A 68 -18.40 3.48 15.32
N GLN A 69 -18.12 4.77 15.39
CA GLN A 69 -19.15 5.82 15.19
C GLN A 69 -19.83 5.70 13.83
N MET A 70 -19.07 5.41 12.77
CA MET A 70 -19.62 5.20 11.43
C MET A 70 -20.51 3.96 11.37
N LEU A 71 -20.10 2.85 12.00
CA LEU A 71 -20.87 1.61 12.03
C LEU A 71 -22.17 1.75 12.85
N GLU A 72 -22.17 2.53 13.92
CA GLU A 72 -23.38 2.86 14.70
C GLU A 72 -24.41 3.60 13.83
N ILE A 73 -23.97 4.55 13.01
CA ILE A 73 -24.83 5.31 12.10
C ILE A 73 -25.35 4.42 10.96
N LEU A 74 -24.50 3.56 10.41
CA LEU A 74 -24.84 2.69 9.27
C LEU A 74 -25.61 1.43 9.69
N GLY A 75 -25.55 1.05 10.96
CA GLY A 75 -26.09 -0.20 11.51
C GLY A 75 -25.29 -1.46 11.14
N ARG A 76 -24.64 -1.49 9.96
CA ARG A 76 -23.74 -2.56 9.52
C ARG A 76 -22.79 -2.07 8.43
N GLY A 77 -21.65 -2.73 8.28
CA GLY A 77 -20.68 -2.41 7.24
C GLY A 77 -19.56 -3.44 7.12
N VAL A 78 -18.74 -3.29 6.08
CA VAL A 78 -17.51 -4.06 5.86
C VAL A 78 -16.37 -3.07 5.73
N LEU A 79 -15.28 -3.31 6.46
CA LEU A 79 -14.05 -2.54 6.33
C LEU A 79 -13.15 -3.18 5.28
N VAL A 80 -12.66 -2.37 4.33
CA VAL A 80 -11.73 -2.79 3.28
C VAL A 80 -10.51 -1.89 3.31
N GLU A 81 -9.32 -2.48 3.49
CA GLU A 81 -8.04 -1.76 3.42
C GLU A 81 -7.36 -2.04 2.07
N MET A 82 -7.37 -1.05 1.18
CA MET A 82 -6.66 -1.14 -0.10
C MET A 82 -5.18 -0.82 0.10
N GLY A 83 -4.29 -1.74 -0.29
CA GLY A 83 -2.85 -1.54 -0.15
C GLY A 83 -2.39 -1.62 1.32
N ALA A 84 -2.81 -2.65 2.05
CA ALA A 84 -2.54 -2.83 3.48
C ALA A 84 -1.05 -2.87 3.87
N GLY A 85 -0.13 -2.90 2.90
CA GLY A 85 1.31 -2.96 3.14
C GLY A 85 1.66 -4.16 4.01
N GLN A 86 2.24 -3.90 5.18
CA GLN A 86 2.62 -4.92 6.17
C GLN A 86 1.47 -5.31 7.13
N GLY A 87 0.26 -4.75 6.96
CA GLY A 87 -0.91 -5.07 7.78
C GLY A 87 -0.95 -4.38 9.15
N TYR A 88 -0.03 -3.45 9.43
CA TYR A 88 0.04 -2.76 10.73
C TYR A 88 -1.25 -1.99 11.05
N LEU A 89 -1.85 -1.33 10.07
CA LEU A 89 -3.07 -0.56 10.30
C LEU A 89 -4.25 -1.47 10.68
N ALA A 90 -4.51 -2.52 9.91
CA ALA A 90 -5.53 -3.51 10.23
C ALA A 90 -5.34 -4.11 11.64
N ARG A 91 -4.11 -4.52 11.98
CA ARG A 91 -3.79 -5.03 13.33
C ARG A 91 -4.16 -4.01 14.40
N ASP A 92 -3.65 -2.79 14.29
CA ASP A 92 -3.83 -1.77 15.32
C ASP A 92 -5.31 -1.34 15.47
N ILE A 93 -6.10 -1.39 14.38
CA ILE A 93 -7.55 -1.19 14.41
C ILE A 93 -8.23 -2.34 15.16
N LEU A 94 -7.95 -3.59 14.79
CA LEU A 94 -8.59 -4.77 15.39
C LEU A 94 -8.28 -4.87 16.89
N GLU A 95 -7.03 -4.63 17.30
CA GLU A 95 -6.64 -4.61 18.72
C GLU A 95 -7.35 -3.50 19.52
N GLU A 96 -7.59 -2.33 18.94
CA GLU A 96 -8.35 -1.27 19.61
C GLU A 96 -9.84 -1.59 19.71
N LEU A 97 -10.42 -2.22 18.69
CA LEU A 97 -11.83 -2.65 18.72
C LEU A 97 -12.03 -3.74 19.79
N GLU A 98 -11.12 -4.71 19.88
CA GLU A 98 -11.14 -5.75 20.91
C GLU A 98 -11.03 -5.15 22.33
N ARG A 99 -10.23 -4.09 22.51
CA ARG A 99 -10.12 -3.38 23.80
C ARG A 99 -11.36 -2.58 24.21
N GLN A 100 -12.23 -2.23 23.27
CA GLN A 100 -13.43 -1.43 23.52
C GLN A 100 -14.69 -2.29 23.77
N GLY A 101 -14.66 -3.57 23.42
CA GLY A 101 -15.71 -4.56 23.73
C GLY A 101 -15.50 -5.27 25.06
#